data_AF-A0A834H5E9-F1
#
_entry.id   AF-A0A834H5E9-F1
#
_cell.length_a   1.000
_cell.length_b   1.000
_cell.length_c   1.000
_cell.angle_alpha   90.00
_cell.angle_beta   90.00
_cell.angle_gamma   90.00
#
_symmetry.space_group_name_H-M   'P 1'
#
loop_
_entity.id
_entity.type
_entity.pdbx_description
1 polymer ?
#
loop_
_entity_poly.entity_id
_entity_poly.type
_entity_poly.pdbx_seq_one_letter_code
_entity_poly.pdbx_strand_id
1 'polypeptide(L)'
;MVPFATIELGTFVRLEERKTGRVQAIKLGRPVYAQAKDVSYFFFVDIWFCTFNRYKIYLEGFEWSVSEKYILACNSVTLLVKPHYYDFFTRGLMPMHHYWPIKDYDQCRSIKFAVEWGNNHEQEAQDIVKRASDFIQEDLKMDYVYDYMFHVFREYAKLLRYKPTIPKRAIEICSETLACPAVGLQNAFMMESMVKGPIDVSPCNMPPPYDPHAFRTLLRSKANSVSPVELWEQRYWENQAKYD
;
A
#
# COMPACT_ATOMS: atom_id res chain seq x y z
N MET A 1 1.87 22.63 15.44
CA MET A 1 1.15 22.06 14.28
C MET A 1 2.14 21.92 13.16
N VAL A 2 2.45 20.69 12.73
CA VAL A 2 3.45 20.43 11.67
C VAL A 2 2.68 20.12 10.38
N PRO A 3 2.68 21.01 9.37
CA PRO A 3 1.84 20.88 8.17
C PRO A 3 2.49 20.04 7.05
N PHE A 4 3.61 19.37 7.30
CA PHE A 4 4.37 18.69 6.25
C PHE A 4 3.74 17.33 5.89
N ALA A 5 3.46 17.14 4.60
CA ALA A 5 3.31 15.81 4.03
C ALA A 5 4.70 15.26 3.75
N THR A 6 4.97 13.99 4.02
CA THR A 6 6.28 13.41 3.70
C THR A 6 6.13 12.28 2.70
N ILE A 7 7.01 12.28 1.69
CA ILE A 7 6.97 11.32 0.59
C ILE A 7 7.80 10.11 0.99
N GLU A 8 7.17 8.93 1.10
CA GLU A 8 7.88 7.65 1.12
C GLU A 8 7.96 7.13 -0.32
N LEU A 9 9.15 7.21 -0.89
CA LEU A 9 9.41 6.70 -2.23
C LEU A 9 9.59 5.19 -2.13
N GLY A 10 8.52 4.48 -2.48
CA GLY A 10 8.54 3.04 -2.61
C GLY A 10 9.39 2.61 -3.80
N THR A 11 10.61 2.13 -3.53
CA THR A 11 11.50 1.44 -4.48
C THR A 11 12.01 2.30 -5.66
N PHE A 12 13.29 2.71 -5.59
CA PHE A 12 14.07 3.38 -6.64
C PHE A 12 13.41 4.62 -7.28
N VAL A 13 13.27 5.70 -6.51
CA VAL A 13 13.30 7.03 -7.13
C VAL A 13 14.72 7.57 -6.97
N ARG A 14 15.61 7.10 -7.85
CA ARG A 14 16.82 7.87 -8.13
C ARG A 14 16.32 9.15 -8.81
N LEU A 15 16.48 10.29 -8.13
CA LEU A 15 16.33 11.62 -8.73
C LEU A 15 17.42 11.81 -9.78
N GLU A 16 17.33 11.09 -10.90
CA GLU A 16 18.16 11.29 -12.07
C GLU A 16 17.25 11.92 -13.11
N GLU A 17 17.48 13.21 -13.40
CA GLU A 17 16.85 13.91 -14.52
C GLU A 17 17.11 13.13 -15.82
N ARG A 18 16.23 12.18 -16.15
CA ARG A 18 16.24 11.54 -17.47
C ARG A 18 15.08 12.08 -18.28
N LYS A 19 15.42 12.38 -19.55
CA LYS A 19 14.60 12.97 -20.62
C LYS A 19 13.38 12.14 -21.05
N THR A 20 12.79 11.33 -20.17
CA THR A 20 11.65 10.43 -20.46
C THR A 20 10.32 10.86 -19.82
N GLY A 21 10.24 12.02 -19.18
CA GLY A 21 8.97 12.72 -18.94
C GLY A 21 7.94 12.04 -18.04
N ARG A 22 8.28 10.95 -17.33
CA ARG A 22 7.35 10.20 -16.44
C ARG A 22 7.54 10.41 -14.95
N VAL A 23 8.63 11.01 -14.51
CA VAL A 23 8.80 11.42 -13.11
C VAL A 23 8.86 12.94 -13.09
N GLN A 24 7.71 13.59 -12.92
CA GLN A 24 7.74 14.96 -12.44
C GLN A 24 8.33 14.87 -11.03
N ALA A 25 9.55 15.38 -10.84
CA ALA A 25 9.98 15.73 -9.50
C ALA A 25 8.84 16.56 -8.90
N ILE A 26 8.24 16.08 -7.81
CA ILE A 26 7.15 16.76 -7.12
C ILE A 26 7.75 18.03 -6.51
N LYS A 27 7.93 19.06 -7.35
CA LYS A 27 8.41 20.37 -6.97
C LYS A 27 7.21 21.13 -6.49
N LEU A 28 6.74 20.77 -5.29
CA LEU A 28 5.69 21.53 -4.60
C LEU A 28 6.24 22.93 -4.39
N GLY A 29 5.62 23.91 -5.05
CA GLY A 29 5.97 25.31 -4.92
C GLY A 29 5.96 25.77 -3.45
N ARG A 30 6.58 26.92 -3.16
CA ARG A 30 6.56 27.45 -1.80
C ARG A 30 5.13 27.82 -1.37
N PRO A 31 4.74 27.60 -0.09
CA PRO A 31 5.54 26.96 0.96
C PRO A 31 5.67 25.45 0.73
N VAL A 32 6.85 24.88 1.00
CA VAL A 32 7.20 23.48 0.68
C VAL A 32 6.23 22.51 1.35
N TYR A 33 5.29 21.93 0.60
CA TYR A 33 4.26 21.03 1.13
C TYR A 33 4.76 19.59 1.31
N ALA A 34 5.88 19.19 0.69
CA ALA A 34 6.46 17.89 0.95
C ALA A 34 8.00 17.85 0.92
N GLN A 35 8.55 17.01 1.79
CA GLN A 35 9.97 16.71 1.86
C GLN A 35 10.20 15.27 1.35
N ALA A 36 11.00 15.12 0.29
CA ALA A 36 11.50 13.82 -0.13
C ALA A 36 12.82 13.57 0.62
N LYS A 37 12.93 12.44 1.31
CA LYS A 37 14.24 11.95 1.80
C LYS A 37 14.73 10.88 0.83
N ASP A 38 15.97 11.00 0.38
CA ASP A 38 16.66 9.96 -0.37
C ASP A 38 16.83 8.74 0.54
N VAL A 39 15.98 7.72 0.37
CA VAL A 39 16.12 6.44 1.08
C VAL A 39 16.87 5.48 0.16
N SER A 40 18.19 5.66 0.09
CA SER A 40 19.05 4.62 -0.48
C SER A 40 19.10 3.43 0.48
N TYR A 41 18.58 2.29 0.02
CA TYR A 41 18.87 0.95 0.53
C TYR A 41 18.37 0.53 1.92
N PHE A 42 17.35 1.16 2.52
CA PHE A 42 16.79 0.66 3.78
C PHE A 42 15.26 0.58 3.75
N PHE A 43 14.75 -0.67 3.77
CA PHE A 43 13.34 -1.05 3.92
C PHE A 43 12.80 -0.84 5.34
N PHE A 44 13.35 0.12 6.09
CA PHE A 44 12.82 0.47 7.41
C PHE A 44 11.93 1.69 7.26
N VAL A 45 10.62 1.47 7.38
CA VAL A 45 9.73 2.53 7.82
C VAL A 45 10.08 2.78 9.28
N ASP A 46 10.93 3.79 9.51
CA ASP A 46 11.30 4.20 10.86
C ASP A 46 10.01 4.50 11.65
N ILE A 47 9.82 3.87 12.82
CA ILE A 47 8.68 4.14 13.71
C ILE A 47 8.57 5.63 14.00
N TRP A 48 9.72 6.30 14.17
CA TRP A 48 9.81 7.75 14.30
C TRP A 48 9.08 8.45 13.15
N PHE A 49 9.28 8.01 11.91
CA PHE A 49 8.69 8.60 10.72
C PHE A 49 7.16 8.41 10.60
N CYS A 50 6.56 7.42 11.27
CA CYS A 50 5.09 7.37 11.41
C CYS A 50 4.57 8.50 12.33
N THR A 51 5.31 8.87 13.38
CA THR A 51 4.81 9.76 14.45
C THR A 51 4.80 11.25 14.08
N PHE A 52 5.61 11.70 13.10
CA PHE A 52 5.75 13.14 12.81
C PHE A 52 4.91 13.65 11.64
N ASN A 53 4.30 12.77 10.85
CA ASN A 53 3.70 13.15 9.57
C ASN A 53 2.19 12.92 9.58
N ARG A 54 1.41 13.98 9.33
CA ARG A 54 -0.06 13.87 9.21
C ARG A 54 -0.49 13.24 7.88
N TYR A 55 0.32 13.40 6.84
CA TYR A 55 0.07 12.89 5.50
C TYR A 55 1.26 12.09 5.00
N LYS A 56 0.98 10.98 4.31
CA LYS A 56 1.96 10.13 3.64
C LYS A 56 1.52 9.84 2.24
N ILE A 57 2.46 9.86 1.30
CA ILE A 57 2.17 9.62 -0.11
C ILE A 57 2.70 8.25 -0.49
N TYR A 58 1.82 7.42 -1.05
CA TYR A 58 2.21 6.18 -1.72
C TYR A 58 2.34 6.43 -3.23
N LEU A 59 3.48 6.04 -3.78
CA LEU A 59 3.83 6.12 -5.19
C LEU A 59 4.47 4.79 -5.61
N GLU A 60 4.06 4.31 -6.77
CA GLU A 60 4.69 3.13 -7.40
C GLU A 60 6.08 3.47 -7.95
N GLY A 61 6.96 2.48 -7.92
CA GLY A 61 8.30 2.58 -8.48
C GLY A 61 8.35 1.94 -9.87
N PHE A 62 9.22 0.95 -10.04
CA PHE A 62 9.22 0.10 -11.23
C PHE A 62 7.94 -0.77 -11.31
N GLU A 63 7.50 -1.25 -10.15
CA GLU A 63 6.30 -2.06 -9.92
C GLU A 63 5.56 -1.52 -8.67
N TRP A 64 4.70 -2.33 -8.05
CA TRP A 64 4.16 -2.01 -6.73
C TRP A 64 5.29 -1.85 -5.70
N SER A 65 5.04 -1.10 -4.63
CA SER A 65 5.99 -1.00 -3.54
C SER A 65 5.49 -1.66 -2.27
N VAL A 66 6.39 -2.39 -1.62
CA VAL A 66 6.16 -3.01 -0.32
C VAL A 66 5.90 -2.00 0.81
N SER A 67 6.13 -0.69 0.56
CA SER A 67 5.87 0.39 1.52
C SER A 67 4.37 0.63 1.76
N GLU A 68 3.48 0.25 0.84
CA GLU A 68 2.04 0.55 0.91
C GLU A 68 1.42 0.16 2.27
N LYS A 69 1.65 -1.08 2.70
CA LYS A 69 1.13 -1.61 3.97
C LYS A 69 1.65 -0.86 5.19
N TYR A 70 2.91 -0.41 5.16
CA TYR A 70 3.51 0.31 6.28
C TYR A 70 2.99 1.75 6.34
N ILE A 71 2.78 2.39 5.18
CA ILE A 71 2.18 3.72 5.09
C ILE A 71 0.76 3.70 5.67
N LEU A 72 -0.06 2.71 5.29
CA LEU A 72 -1.41 2.52 5.82
C LEU A 72 -1.42 2.29 7.35
N ALA A 73 -0.39 1.63 7.89
CA ALA A 73 -0.28 1.33 9.31
C ALA A 73 0.16 2.51 10.19
N CYS A 74 0.69 3.59 9.60
CA CYS A 74 1.36 4.66 10.34
C CYS A 74 0.42 5.68 11.04
N ASN A 75 -0.90 5.46 11.09
CA ASN A 75 -1.86 6.45 11.60
C ASN A 75 -1.71 7.85 10.94
N SER A 76 -1.42 7.88 9.64
CA SER A 76 -1.35 9.09 8.83
C SER A 76 -2.37 9.00 7.68
N VAL A 77 -2.84 10.15 7.19
CA VAL A 77 -3.69 10.18 5.99
C VAL A 77 -2.85 9.66 4.81
N THR A 78 -3.24 8.52 4.26
CA THR A 78 -2.57 7.92 3.11
C THR A 78 -3.10 8.56 1.83
N LEU A 79 -2.23 9.31 1.14
CA LEU A 79 -2.45 9.86 -0.20
C LEU A 79 -1.95 8.85 -1.21
N LEU A 80 -2.87 8.10 -1.80
CA LEU A 80 -2.54 6.98 -2.69
C LEU A 80 -2.65 7.44 -4.14
N VAL A 81 -1.50 7.59 -4.81
CA VAL A 81 -1.48 7.85 -6.25
C VAL A 81 -2.03 6.64 -6.97
N LYS A 82 -3.00 6.88 -7.85
CA LYS A 82 -3.76 5.86 -8.57
C LYS A 82 -2.82 4.73 -9.05
N PRO A 83 -2.98 3.52 -8.50
CA PRO A 83 -2.01 2.44 -8.71
C PRO A 83 -2.29 1.76 -10.05
N HIS A 84 -1.23 1.32 -10.71
CA HIS A 84 -1.29 0.46 -11.90
C HIS A 84 -1.08 -1.02 -11.55
N TYR A 85 -0.40 -1.29 -10.45
CA TYR A 85 -0.12 -2.63 -9.95
C TYR A 85 -0.99 -2.95 -8.73
N TYR A 86 -1.26 -4.23 -8.50
CA TYR A 86 -2.03 -4.69 -7.35
C TYR A 86 -1.23 -5.72 -6.58
N ASP A 87 -1.04 -5.46 -5.29
CA ASP A 87 -0.63 -6.48 -4.34
C ASP A 87 -1.85 -7.33 -3.92
N PHE A 88 -1.62 -8.39 -3.14
CA PHE A 88 -2.67 -9.33 -2.74
C PHE A 88 -3.80 -8.67 -1.93
N PHE A 89 -3.48 -7.64 -1.14
CA PHE A 89 -4.43 -6.93 -0.29
C PHE A 89 -4.99 -5.64 -0.92
N THR A 90 -4.29 -5.06 -1.91
CA THR A 90 -4.65 -3.75 -2.49
C THR A 90 -6.05 -3.74 -3.10
N ARG A 91 -6.54 -4.90 -3.54
CA ARG A 91 -7.92 -5.08 -4.04
C ARG A 91 -8.99 -4.94 -2.94
N GLY A 92 -8.64 -5.09 -1.67
CA GLY A 92 -9.53 -4.82 -0.53
C GLY A 92 -9.68 -3.33 -0.20
N LEU A 93 -8.75 -2.48 -0.64
CA LEU A 93 -8.78 -1.05 -0.32
C LEU A 93 -9.87 -0.29 -1.08
N MET A 94 -10.39 0.77 -0.46
CA MET A 94 -11.55 1.52 -0.93
C MET A 94 -11.19 3.02 -0.83
N PRO A 95 -11.25 3.78 -1.95
CA PRO A 95 -11.00 5.21 -1.94
C PRO A 95 -12.00 5.93 -1.03
N MET A 96 -11.54 6.96 -0.32
CA MET A 96 -12.29 7.75 0.68
C MET A 96 -12.74 6.96 1.92
N HIS A 97 -12.45 5.66 1.98
CA HIS A 97 -12.68 4.83 3.16
C HIS A 97 -11.36 4.51 3.85
N HIS A 98 -10.40 3.93 3.12
CA HIS A 98 -9.07 3.53 3.62
C HIS A 98 -7.96 4.53 3.25
N TYR A 99 -8.16 5.35 2.22
CA TYR A 99 -7.14 6.29 1.75
C TYR A 99 -7.77 7.44 0.96
N TRP A 100 -7.00 8.50 0.74
CA TRP A 100 -7.36 9.59 -0.17
C TRP A 100 -6.80 9.36 -1.59
N PRO A 101 -7.63 9.30 -2.63
CA PRO A 101 -7.16 9.04 -3.99
C PRO A 101 -6.45 10.27 -4.60
N ILE A 102 -5.30 10.04 -5.22
CA ILE A 102 -4.55 11.05 -5.98
C ILE A 102 -4.48 10.63 -7.45
N LYS A 103 -4.65 11.59 -8.36
CA LYS A 103 -4.55 11.36 -9.82
C LYS A 103 -3.16 10.90 -10.22
N ASP A 104 -3.09 10.05 -11.25
CA ASP A 104 -1.83 9.59 -11.86
C ASP A 104 -1.14 10.71 -12.66
N TYR A 105 -1.90 11.73 -13.08
CA TYR A 105 -1.43 12.98 -13.69
C TYR A 105 -1.66 14.20 -12.78
N ASP A 106 -0.92 15.30 -13.00
CA ASP A 106 -1.02 16.56 -12.22
C ASP A 106 -0.94 16.36 -10.68
N GLN A 107 -0.10 15.41 -10.26
CA GLN A 107 0.00 14.91 -8.88
C GLN A 107 0.23 16.04 -7.86
N CYS A 108 1.07 17.03 -8.19
CA CYS A 108 1.36 18.16 -7.32
C CYS A 108 0.09 18.95 -6.94
N ARG A 109 -0.80 19.20 -7.90
CA ARG A 109 -2.06 19.91 -7.65
C ARG A 109 -3.02 19.07 -6.83
N SER A 110 -3.15 17.78 -7.16
CA SER A 110 -4.01 16.87 -6.40
C SER A 110 -3.53 16.68 -4.95
N ILE A 111 -2.22 16.59 -4.72
CA ILE A 111 -1.65 16.51 -3.37
C ILE A 111 -1.89 17.80 -2.60
N LYS A 112 -1.66 18.97 -3.20
CA LYS A 112 -1.92 20.26 -2.53
C LYS A 112 -3.40 20.38 -2.13
N PHE A 113 -4.32 20.06 -3.04
CA PHE A 113 -5.75 20.04 -2.74
C PHE A 113 -6.10 19.08 -1.60
N ALA A 114 -5.58 17.84 -1.63
CA ALA A 114 -5.83 16.84 -0.60
C ALA A 114 -5.38 17.29 0.80
N VAL A 115 -4.18 17.88 0.88
CA VAL A 115 -3.62 18.39 2.15
C VAL A 115 -4.44 19.56 2.69
N GLU A 116 -4.83 20.51 1.84
CA GLU A 116 -5.66 21.64 2.26
C GLU A 116 -7.07 21.19 2.66
N TRP A 117 -7.67 20.27 1.92
CA TRP A 117 -8.96 19.68 2.28
C TRP A 117 -8.87 18.98 3.63
N GLY A 118 -7.88 18.11 3.85
CA GLY A 118 -7.73 17.34 5.08
C GLY A 118 -7.44 18.21 6.31
N ASN A 119 -6.76 19.35 6.13
CA ASN A 119 -6.54 20.30 7.21
C ASN A 119 -7.83 21.06 7.59
N ASN A 120 -8.77 21.22 6.65
CA ASN A 120 -10.07 21.85 6.89
C ASN A 120 -11.17 20.86 7.31
N HIS A 121 -10.93 19.54 7.16
CA HIS A 121 -11.86 18.45 7.47
C HIS A 121 -11.16 17.43 8.37
N GLU A 122 -10.73 17.89 9.55
CA GLU A 122 -9.86 17.12 10.41
C GLU A 122 -10.51 15.81 10.89
N GLN A 123 -11.81 15.85 11.17
CA GLN A 123 -12.54 14.69 11.67
C GLN A 123 -12.68 13.62 10.59
N GLU A 124 -13.08 14.02 9.38
CA GLU A 124 -13.21 13.12 8.24
C GLU A 124 -11.85 12.53 7.82
N ALA A 125 -10.78 13.32 7.89
CA ALA A 125 -9.42 12.85 7.67
C ALA A 125 -9.02 11.80 8.72
N GLN A 126 -9.29 12.04 10.01
CA GLN A 126 -9.02 11.07 11.08
C GLN A 126 -9.83 9.78 10.93
N ASP A 127 -11.08 9.88 10.47
CA ASP A 127 -11.91 8.71 10.20
C ASP A 127 -11.32 7.81 9.09
N ILE A 128 -10.74 8.42 8.04
CA ILE A 128 -10.02 7.67 7.00
C ILE A 128 -8.79 6.97 7.59
N VAL A 129 -8.02 7.68 8.42
CA VAL A 129 -6.84 7.12 9.10
C VAL A 129 -7.20 5.93 9.96
N LYS A 130 -8.24 6.07 10.79
CA LYS A 130 -8.69 5.00 11.68
C LYS A 130 -9.06 3.75 10.88
N ARG A 131 -9.86 3.90 9.82
CA ARG A 131 -10.26 2.78 8.96
C ARG A 131 -9.08 2.12 8.24
N ALA A 132 -8.08 2.91 7.82
CA ALA A 132 -6.85 2.36 7.23
C ALA A 132 -6.09 1.49 8.23
N SER A 133 -5.92 1.99 9.46
CA SER A 133 -5.25 1.26 10.53
C SER A 133 -6.02 0.02 10.97
N ASP A 134 -7.34 0.12 11.10
CA ASP A 134 -8.23 -1.00 11.42
C ASP A 134 -8.09 -2.10 10.35
N PHE A 135 -8.09 -1.75 9.05
CA PHE A 135 -7.86 -2.71 7.96
C PHE A 135 -6.51 -3.44 8.10
N ILE A 136 -5.42 -2.74 8.43
CA ILE A 136 -4.12 -3.39 8.60
C ILE A 136 -4.11 -4.34 9.80
N GLN A 137 -4.74 -3.94 10.91
CA GLN A 137 -4.73 -4.71 12.16
C GLN A 137 -5.69 -5.91 12.12
N GLU A 138 -6.84 -5.77 11.46
CA GLU A 138 -7.93 -6.75 11.49
C GLU A 138 -7.96 -7.61 10.22
N ASP A 139 -7.80 -6.99 9.05
CA ASP A 139 -7.95 -7.64 7.74
C ASP A 139 -6.61 -8.06 7.09
N LEU A 140 -5.49 -7.44 7.49
CA LEU A 140 -4.14 -7.77 7.00
C LEU A 140 -3.23 -8.40 8.06
N LYS A 141 -3.82 -9.12 9.03
CA LYS A 141 -3.06 -9.89 10.02
C LYS A 141 -2.31 -11.08 9.40
N MET A 142 -1.24 -11.51 10.04
CA MET A 142 -0.39 -12.61 9.56
C MET A 142 -1.15 -13.91 9.33
N ASP A 143 -2.15 -14.22 10.17
CA ASP A 143 -3.01 -15.40 9.98
C ASP A 143 -3.70 -15.38 8.60
N TYR A 144 -4.26 -14.25 8.21
CA TYR A 144 -4.93 -14.10 6.90
C TYR A 144 -3.95 -14.05 5.74
N VAL A 145 -2.73 -13.55 5.95
CA VAL A 145 -1.66 -13.63 4.94
C VAL A 145 -1.32 -15.10 4.65
N TYR A 146 -1.10 -15.91 5.69
CA TYR A 146 -0.81 -17.33 5.52
C TYR A 146 -2.00 -18.11 4.95
N ASP A 147 -3.23 -17.82 5.39
CA ASP A 147 -4.45 -18.41 4.83
C ASP A 147 -4.58 -18.10 3.34
N TYR A 148 -4.37 -16.84 2.94
CA TYR A 148 -4.39 -16.43 1.53
C TYR A 148 -3.36 -17.22 0.71
N MET A 149 -2.11 -17.29 1.18
CA MET A 149 -1.05 -18.04 0.50
C MET A 149 -1.41 -19.53 0.35
N PHE A 150 -1.89 -20.16 1.43
CA PHE A 150 -2.32 -21.55 1.41
C PHE A 150 -3.43 -21.78 0.37
N HIS A 151 -4.46 -20.94 0.37
CA HIS A 151 -5.56 -21.10 -0.57
C HIS A 151 -5.14 -20.87 -2.02
N VAL A 152 -4.27 -19.90 -2.29
CA VAL A 152 -3.73 -19.69 -3.65
C VAL A 152 -3.03 -20.96 -4.14
N PHE A 153 -2.16 -21.56 -3.34
CA PHE A 153 -1.47 -22.79 -3.72
C PHE A 153 -2.43 -23.98 -3.86
N ARG A 154 -3.40 -24.11 -2.97
CA ARG A 154 -4.41 -25.17 -3.02
C ARG A 154 -5.27 -25.09 -4.27
N GLU A 155 -5.79 -23.92 -4.61
CA GLU A 155 -6.63 -23.73 -5.80
C GLU A 155 -5.80 -23.89 -7.08
N TYR A 156 -4.57 -23.39 -7.10
CA TYR A 156 -3.64 -23.62 -8.22
C TYR A 156 -3.33 -25.11 -8.43
N ALA A 157 -3.10 -25.86 -7.35
CA ALA A 157 -2.80 -27.29 -7.44
C ALA A 157 -3.94 -28.11 -8.08
N LYS A 158 -5.20 -27.69 -7.91
CA LYS A 158 -6.36 -28.34 -8.57
C LYS A 158 -6.35 -28.19 -10.09
N LEU A 159 -5.65 -27.20 -10.62
CA LEU A 159 -5.54 -26.94 -12.07
C LEU A 159 -4.48 -27.84 -12.73
N LEU A 160 -3.64 -28.52 -11.94
CA LEU A 160 -2.59 -29.39 -12.47
C LEU A 160 -3.22 -30.61 -13.18
N ARG A 161 -2.85 -30.78 -14.45
CA ARG A 161 -3.29 -31.91 -15.29
C ARG A 161 -2.34 -33.11 -15.24
N TYR A 162 -1.38 -33.10 -14.31
CA TYR A 162 -0.37 -34.13 -14.14
C TYR A 162 -0.06 -34.33 -12.67
N LYS A 163 0.51 -35.49 -12.32
CA LYS A 163 1.03 -35.77 -10.98
C LYS A 163 2.45 -35.21 -10.87
N PRO A 164 2.72 -34.23 -9.97
CA PRO A 164 4.08 -33.71 -9.80
C PRO A 164 5.06 -34.81 -9.37
N THR A 165 6.29 -34.72 -9.89
CA THR A 165 7.41 -35.61 -9.53
C THR A 165 8.61 -34.76 -9.14
N ILE A 166 9.38 -35.20 -8.15
CA ILE A 166 10.56 -34.49 -7.68
C ILE A 166 11.66 -34.51 -8.77
N PRO A 167 12.16 -33.35 -9.23
CA PRO A 167 13.26 -33.30 -10.19
C PRO A 167 14.55 -33.89 -9.60
N LYS A 168 15.36 -34.57 -10.42
CA LYS A 168 16.62 -35.22 -9.98
C LYS A 168 17.64 -34.29 -9.30
N ARG A 169 17.59 -33.00 -9.58
CA ARG A 169 18.48 -31.97 -9.04
C ARG A 169 17.80 -31.06 -8.01
N ALA A 170 16.59 -31.41 -7.57
CA ALA A 170 15.93 -30.67 -6.51
C ALA A 170 16.70 -30.86 -5.20
N ILE A 171 16.89 -29.77 -4.47
CA ILE A 171 17.46 -29.77 -3.14
C ILE A 171 16.27 -29.58 -2.19
N GLU A 172 16.15 -30.46 -1.21
CA GLU A 172 15.15 -30.32 -0.15
C GLU A 172 15.52 -29.12 0.73
N ILE A 173 14.53 -28.26 1.00
CA ILE A 173 14.67 -27.13 1.91
C ILE A 173 13.87 -27.48 3.16
N CYS A 174 14.57 -27.71 4.28
CA CYS A 174 13.94 -27.99 5.57
C CYS A 174 13.81 -26.68 6.39
N SER A 175 12.77 -26.57 7.22
CA SER A 175 12.52 -25.43 8.12
C SER A 175 13.74 -25.05 8.95
N GLU A 176 14.44 -26.07 9.47
CA GLU A 176 15.59 -25.94 10.35
C GLU A 176 16.81 -25.38 9.61
N THR A 177 16.87 -25.62 8.29
CA THR A 177 18.00 -25.21 7.44
C THR A 177 17.82 -23.83 6.81
N LEU A 178 16.59 -23.31 6.77
CA LEU A 178 16.28 -22.00 6.19
C LEU A 178 17.00 -20.84 6.90
N ALA A 179 17.14 -20.93 8.22
CA ALA A 179 17.82 -19.91 9.02
C ALA A 179 19.35 -20.05 9.04
N CYS A 180 19.90 -21.18 8.60
CA CYS A 180 21.35 -21.47 8.70
C CYS A 180 22.26 -20.43 8.02
N PRO A 181 21.93 -19.88 6.84
CA PRO A 181 22.79 -18.87 6.20
C PRO A 181 22.72 -17.49 6.88
N ALA A 182 21.71 -17.24 7.72
CA ALA A 182 21.51 -15.94 8.36
C ALA A 182 22.42 -15.77 9.58
N VAL A 183 22.89 -14.53 9.80
CA VAL A 183 23.77 -14.16 10.91
C VAL A 183 23.19 -13.01 11.73
N GLY A 184 23.57 -12.93 13.00
CA GLY A 184 23.15 -11.84 13.90
C GLY A 184 21.63 -11.74 14.09
N LEU A 185 21.09 -10.52 14.05
CA LEU A 185 19.66 -10.25 14.25
C LEU A 185 18.75 -10.95 13.25
N GLN A 186 19.22 -11.12 12.00
CA GLN A 186 18.44 -11.81 10.98
C GLN A 186 18.20 -13.27 11.36
N ASN A 187 19.23 -13.93 11.91
CA ASN A 187 19.10 -15.30 12.42
C ASN A 187 18.10 -15.34 13.59
N ALA A 188 18.25 -14.44 14.56
CA ALA A 188 17.34 -14.36 15.70
C ALA A 188 15.86 -14.23 15.26
N PHE A 189 15.55 -13.29 14.37
CA PHE A 189 14.19 -13.10 13.86
C PHE A 189 13.66 -14.28 13.02
N MET A 190 14.52 -14.92 12.21
CA MET A 190 14.13 -16.13 11.48
C MET A 190 13.83 -17.28 12.44
N MET A 191 14.64 -17.46 13.48
CA MET A 191 14.42 -18.51 14.47
C MET A 191 13.17 -18.26 15.32
N GLU A 192 12.89 -17.00 15.69
CA GLU A 192 11.67 -16.60 16.40
C GLU A 192 10.40 -16.79 15.57
N SER A 193 10.48 -16.64 14.25
CA SER A 193 9.35 -16.83 13.34
C SER A 193 9.14 -18.29 12.90
N MET A 194 9.97 -19.23 13.38
CA MET A 194 9.78 -20.65 13.06
C MET A 194 8.47 -21.18 13.66
N VAL A 195 7.66 -21.77 12.80
CA VAL A 195 6.43 -22.46 13.20
C VAL A 195 6.81 -23.78 13.89
N LYS A 196 6.39 -23.96 15.15
CA LYS A 196 6.74 -25.13 15.96
C LYS A 196 6.01 -26.42 15.56
N GLY A 197 4.97 -26.30 14.75
CA GLY A 197 4.17 -27.41 14.27
C GLY A 197 2.89 -26.93 13.59
N PRO A 198 2.19 -27.83 12.88
CA PRO A 198 0.89 -27.51 12.32
C PRO A 198 -0.11 -27.22 13.45
N ILE A 199 -1.07 -26.34 13.17
CA ILE A 199 -2.19 -26.10 14.08
C ILE A 199 -3.19 -27.24 13.92
N ASP A 200 -3.74 -27.75 15.02
CA ASP A 200 -4.75 -28.83 15.04
C ASP A 200 -6.17 -28.32 14.71
N VAL A 201 -6.25 -27.30 13.84
CA VAL A 201 -7.50 -26.74 13.33
C VAL A 201 -7.52 -26.90 11.83
N SER A 202 -8.71 -27.21 11.30
CA SER A 202 -8.89 -27.25 9.85
C SER A 202 -8.62 -25.87 9.25
N PRO A 203 -8.02 -25.79 8.04
CA PRO A 203 -7.85 -24.52 7.34
C PRO A 203 -9.17 -23.76 7.22
N CYS A 204 -9.11 -22.43 7.20
CA CYS A 204 -10.31 -21.64 7.00
C CYS A 204 -10.97 -21.97 5.64
N ASN A 205 -12.28 -21.73 5.54
CA ASN A 205 -12.99 -21.89 4.28
C ASN A 205 -12.97 -20.56 3.55
N MET A 206 -12.29 -20.52 2.40
CA MET A 206 -12.33 -19.36 1.52
C MET A 206 -13.78 -19.10 1.07
N PRO A 207 -14.28 -17.86 1.18
CA PRO A 207 -15.61 -17.53 0.66
C PRO A 207 -15.67 -17.80 -0.84
N PRO A 208 -16.86 -18.14 -1.38
CA PRO A 208 -17.00 -18.35 -2.81
C PRO A 208 -16.61 -17.08 -3.59
N PRO A 209 -16.14 -17.21 -4.83
CA PRO A 209 -15.89 -16.06 -5.69
C PRO A 209 -17.11 -15.16 -5.79
N TYR A 210 -16.88 -13.85 -5.92
CA TYR A 210 -17.96 -12.90 -6.18
C TYR A 210 -18.76 -13.31 -7.42
N ASP A 211 -20.09 -13.23 -7.31
CA ASP A 211 -20.91 -13.32 -8.50
C ASP A 211 -20.60 -12.14 -9.45
N PRO A 212 -20.75 -12.31 -10.78
CA PRO A 212 -20.39 -11.26 -11.74
C PRO A 212 -21.15 -9.94 -11.57
N HIS A 213 -22.31 -9.94 -10.92
CA HIS A 213 -23.07 -8.72 -10.64
C HIS A 213 -22.52 -8.01 -9.39
N ALA A 214 -22.28 -8.72 -8.29
CA ALA A 214 -21.65 -8.16 -7.09
C ALA A 214 -20.25 -7.63 -7.40
N PHE A 215 -19.45 -8.34 -8.20
CA PHE A 215 -18.13 -7.86 -8.60
C PHE A 215 -18.19 -6.55 -9.39
N ARG A 216 -19.10 -6.45 -10.37
CA ARG A 216 -19.31 -5.19 -11.12
C ARG A 216 -19.82 -4.06 -10.22
N THR A 217 -20.66 -4.39 -9.25
CA THR A 217 -21.18 -3.43 -8.26
C THR A 217 -20.04 -2.89 -7.39
N LEU A 218 -19.14 -3.76 -6.91
CA LEU A 218 -17.96 -3.36 -6.15
C LEU A 218 -17.05 -2.43 -6.97
N LEU A 219 -16.75 -2.79 -8.22
CA LEU A 219 -15.94 -1.96 -9.12
C LEU A 219 -16.58 -0.59 -9.35
N ARG A 220 -17.90 -0.55 -9.58
CA ARG A 220 -18.64 0.70 -9.73
C ARG A 220 -18.61 1.52 -8.44
N SER A 221 -18.77 0.89 -7.28
CA SER A 221 -18.69 1.57 -5.98
C SER A 221 -17.33 2.22 -5.77
N LYS A 222 -16.24 1.54 -6.15
CA LYS A 222 -14.87 2.11 -6.12
C LYS A 222 -14.73 3.32 -7.04
N ALA A 223 -15.21 3.22 -8.27
CA ALA A 223 -15.16 4.35 -9.20
C ALA A 223 -15.97 5.54 -8.69
N ASN A 224 -17.19 5.28 -8.19
CA ASN A 224 -18.09 6.29 -7.67
C ASN A 224 -17.56 6.98 -6.40
N SER A 225 -16.68 6.35 -5.61
CA SER A 225 -16.08 7.01 -4.44
C SER A 225 -14.95 7.98 -4.79
N VAL A 226 -14.39 7.89 -6.01
CA VAL A 226 -13.37 8.81 -6.52
C VAL A 226 -14.00 10.04 -7.19
N SER A 227 -15.11 9.87 -7.92
CA SER A 227 -15.72 10.96 -8.71
C SER A 227 -16.03 12.25 -7.92
N PRO A 228 -16.53 12.22 -6.67
CA PRO A 228 -16.73 13.43 -5.87
C PRO A 228 -15.43 14.19 -5.59
N VAL A 229 -14.34 13.47 -5.33
CA VAL A 229 -13.02 14.06 -5.04
C VAL A 229 -12.52 14.83 -6.26
N GLU A 230 -12.65 14.24 -7.45
CA GLU A 230 -12.26 14.88 -8.71
C GLU A 230 -13.05 16.17 -8.97
N LEU A 231 -14.36 16.15 -8.67
CA LEU A 231 -15.23 17.31 -8.81
C LEU A 231 -14.88 18.42 -7.79
N TRP A 232 -14.59 18.06 -6.54
CA TRP A 232 -14.18 19.03 -5.52
C TRP A 232 -12.85 19.68 -5.87
N GLU A 233 -11.89 18.89 -6.33
CA GLU A 233 -10.59 19.39 -6.79
C GLU A 233 -10.75 20.36 -7.97
N GLN A 234 -11.57 20.01 -8.96
CA GLN A 234 -11.84 20.89 -10.10
C GLN A 234 -12.42 22.23 -9.63
N ARG A 235 -13.46 22.21 -8.80
CA ARG A 235 -14.09 23.43 -8.26
C ARG A 235 -13.13 24.26 -7.43
N TYR A 236 -12.27 23.62 -6.64
CA TYR A 236 -11.25 24.30 -5.84
C TYR A 236 -10.31 25.12 -6.74
N TRP A 237 -9.80 24.53 -7.82
CA TRP A 237 -8.89 25.22 -8.75
C TRP A 237 -9.59 26.27 -9.62
N GLU A 238 -10.82 26.03 -10.06
CA GLU A 238 -11.64 27.03 -10.76
C GLU A 238 -11.91 28.26 -9.90
N ASN A 239 -12.06 28.08 -8.58
CA ASN A 239 -12.23 29.19 -7.66
C ASN A 239 -10.92 29.94 -7.43
N GLN A 240 -9.79 29.26 -7.26
CA GLN A 240 -8.49 29.95 -7.11
C GLN A 240 -8.13 30.79 -8.33
N ALA A 241 -8.39 30.28 -9.54
CA ALA A 241 -8.14 31.01 -10.80
C ALA A 241 -9.00 32.28 -10.97
N LYS A 242 -10.05 32.49 -10.15
CA LYS A 242 -10.84 33.73 -10.14
C LYS A 242 -10.25 34.82 -9.25
N TYR A 243 -9.32 34.47 -8.36
CA TYR A 243 -8.70 35.38 -7.39
C TYR A 243 -7.22 35.64 -7.68
N ASP A 244 -6.65 34.99 -8.71
CA ASP A 244 -5.33 35.23 -9.30
C ASP A 244 -5.43 36.17 -10.53
#